data_AF-A0A832CCT9-F1
#
_entry.id   AF-A0A832CCT9-F1
#
_cell.length_a   1.000
_cell.length_b   1.000
_cell.length_c   1.000
_cell.angle_alpha   90.00
_cell.angle_beta   90.00
_cell.angle_gamma   90.00
#
_symmetry.space_group_name_H-M   'P 1'
#
loop_
_entity.id
_entity.type
_entity.pdbx_description
1 polymer ?
#
loop_
_entity_poly.entity_id
_entity_poly.type
_entity_poly.pdbx_seq_one_letter_code
_entity_poly.pdbx_strand_id
1 'polypeptide(L)' 'AIAMIENSTIVNMVGKNVVQKAVEKGYVHPEAIIKIEGIPHAQIVKL' A
#
# COMPACT_ATOMS: atom_id res chain seq x y z
N ALA A 1 -7.35 -8.69 -2.05
CA ALA A 1 -6.08 -8.03 -1.68
C ALA A 1 -6.23 -7.15 -0.43
N ILE A 2 -6.87 -5.98 -0.51
CA ILE A 2 -6.92 -5.00 0.61
C ILE A 2 -7.46 -5.56 1.94
N ALA A 3 -8.45 -6.46 1.91
CA ALA A 3 -8.98 -7.08 3.13
C ALA A 3 -7.95 -7.91 3.93
N MET A 4 -6.84 -8.32 3.30
CA MET A 4 -5.77 -9.06 3.97
C MET A 4 -4.88 -8.16 4.85
N ILE A 5 -4.95 -6.83 4.67
CA ILE A 5 -4.21 -5.87 5.49
C ILE A 5 -4.54 -6.02 6.96
N GLU A 6 -5.81 -6.27 7.29
CA GLU A 6 -6.23 -6.43 8.68
C GLU A 6 -5.58 -7.63 9.37
N ASN A 7 -5.33 -8.70 8.62
CA ASN A 7 -4.78 -9.96 9.12
C ASN A 7 -3.27 -10.09 8.89
N SER A 8 -2.59 -8.99 8.55
CA SER A 8 -1.15 -8.98 8.26
C SER A 8 -0.42 -7.99 9.17
N THR A 9 0.80 -8.35 9.56
CA THR A 9 1.73 -7.45 10.26
C THR A 9 2.52 -6.58 9.29
N ILE A 10 2.85 -7.09 8.11
CA ILE A 10 3.57 -6.35 7.06
C ILE A 10 2.85 -6.54 5.73
N VAL A 11 2.64 -5.46 4.99
CA VAL A 11 2.01 -5.53 3.66
C VAL A 11 2.79 -4.69 2.67
N ASN A 12 3.32 -5.36 1.65
CA ASN A 12 4.01 -4.75 0.51
C ASN A 12 3.05 -4.67 -0.67
N MET A 13 2.85 -3.47 -1.19
CA MET A 13 1.88 -3.18 -2.24
C MET A 13 2.61 -2.64 -3.47
N VAL A 14 2.46 -3.32 -4.60
CA VAL A 14 3.09 -2.94 -5.87
C VAL A 14 2.01 -2.80 -6.93
N GLY A 15 2.01 -1.68 -7.63
CA GLY A 15 1.10 -1.42 -8.74
C GLY A 15 -0.05 -0.49 -8.41
N LYS A 16 -0.54 0.20 -9.44
CA LYS A 16 -1.48 1.33 -9.33
C LYS A 16 -2.75 0.98 -8.55
N ASN A 17 -3.40 -0.13 -8.88
CA ASN A 17 -4.71 -0.46 -8.32
C ASN A 17 -4.66 -0.73 -6.82
N VAL A 18 -3.66 -1.48 -6.34
CA VAL A 18 -3.56 -1.84 -4.92
C VAL A 18 -3.10 -0.66 -4.08
N VAL A 19 -2.12 0.11 -4.56
CA VAL A 19 -1.62 1.30 -3.85
C VAL A 19 -2.72 2.35 -3.75
N GLN A 20 -3.43 2.64 -4.86
CA GLN A 20 -4.54 3.59 -4.85
C GLN A 20 -5.65 3.15 -3.89
N LYS A 21 -6.04 1.87 -3.90
CA LYS A 21 -7.09 1.37 -3.01
C LYS A 21 -6.67 1.42 -1.53
N ALA A 22 -5.38 1.27 -1.23
CA ALA A 22 -4.86 1.42 0.12
C ALA A 22 -4.91 2.87 0.61
N VAL A 23 -4.64 3.84 -0.28
CA VAL A 23 -4.77 5.27 0.00
C VAL A 23 -6.23 5.66 0.22
N GLU A 24 -7.15 5.22 -0.65
CA GLU A 24 -8.59 5.46 -0.51
C GLU A 24 -9.15 4.96 0.82
N LYS A 25 -8.59 3.87 1.36
CA LYS A 25 -8.98 3.30 2.64
C LYS A 25 -8.21 3.86 3.85
N GLY A 26 -7.27 4.79 3.62
CA GLY A 26 -6.49 5.42 4.69
C GLY A 26 -5.36 4.58 5.26
N TYR A 27 -5.00 3.44 4.64
CA TYR A 27 -3.88 2.63 5.08
C TYR A 27 -2.51 3.21 4.66
N VAL A 28 -2.48 3.97 3.57
CA VAL A 28 -1.25 4.55 3.01
C VAL A 28 -1.46 6.05 2.82
N HIS A 29 -0.54 6.87 3.32
CA HIS A 29 -0.53 8.30 3.02
C HIS A 29 -0.07 8.53 1.56
N PRO A 30 -0.68 9.45 0.78
CA PRO A 30 -0.28 9.69 -0.60
C PRO A 30 1.22 10.02 -0.77
N GLU A 31 1.81 10.72 0.19
CA GLU A 31 3.23 11.08 0.19
C GLU A 31 4.16 9.90 0.52
N ALA A 32 3.63 8.80 1.05
CA ALA A 32 4.39 7.58 1.33
C ALA A 32 4.55 6.68 0.09
N ILE A 33 3.96 7.04 -1.05
CA ILE A 33 4.04 6.28 -2.28
C ILE A 33 5.36 6.60 -2.98
N ILE A 34 6.20 5.58 -3.16
CA ILE A 34 7.40 5.69 -3.99
C ILE A 34 7.13 5.09 -5.37
N LYS A 35 7.91 5.46 -6.38
CA LYS A 35 7.85 4.87 -7.71
C LYS A 35 9.16 4.16 -8.02
N ILE A 36 9.07 2.88 -8.34
CA ILE A 36 10.20 2.06 -8.79
C ILE A 36 9.93 1.73 -10.25
N GLU A 37 10.79 2.18 -11.15
CA GLU A 37 10.60 2.04 -12.61
C GLU A 37 9.22 2.56 -13.09
N GLY A 38 8.73 3.64 -12.47
CA GLY A 38 7.40 4.21 -12.76
C GLY A 38 6.22 3.45 -12.14
N ILE A 39 6.45 2.29 -11.54
CA ILE A 39 5.43 1.50 -10.84
C ILE A 39 5.29 2.01 -9.40
N PRO A 40 4.07 2.38 -8.95
CA PRO A 40 3.88 2.84 -7.58
C PRO A 40 4.03 1.68 -6.60
N HIS A 41 4.68 1.97 -5.48
CA HIS A 41 4.96 1.05 -4.40
C HIS A 41 4.68 1.72 -3.06
N ALA A 42 4.15 0.93 -2.12
CA ALA A 42 3.95 1.34 -0.74
C ALA A 42 4.09 0.12 0.18
N GLN A 43 4.56 0.36 1.40
CA GLN A 43 4.69 -0.66 2.43
C GLN A 43 4.13 -0.12 3.74
N ILE A 44 3.42 -0.97 4.48
CA ILE A 44 2.96 -0.69 5.85
C ILE A 44 3.45 -1.77 6.80
N VAL A 45 3.66 -1.37 8.05
CA VAL A 45 3.99 -2.26 9.17
C VAL A 45 3.01 -1.95 10.31
N LYS A 46 2.23 -2.94 10.72
CA LYS A 46 1.40 -2.93 11.93
C LYS A 46 2.21 -3.59 13.06
N LEU A 47 2.41 -2.83 14.13
CA LEU A 47 2.99 -3.31 15.40
C LEU A 47 1.89 -3.81 16.34
#